data_AF-A0A6N9V6J0-F1
#
_entry.id   AF-A0A6N9V6J0-F1
#
_cell.length_a   1.000
_cell.length_b   1.000
_cell.length_c   1.000
_cell.angle_alpha   90.00
_cell.angle_beta   90.00
_cell.angle_gamma   90.00
#
_symmetry.space_group_name_H-M   'P 1'
#
loop_
_entity.id
_entity.type
_entity.pdbx_description
1 polymer ?
#
loop_
_entity_poly.entity_id
_entity_poly.type
_entity_poly.pdbx_seq_one_letter_code
_entity_poly.pdbx_strand_id
1 'polypeptide(L)' 'RHIGMARVHGRFNVFAGAVRIAERMEESALHVVIDAASIDTNVPARDKHLRSPDFLDAARFPTLEFYGDRFAHRG' A
#
# COMPACT_ATOMS: atom_id res chain seq x y z
N ARG A 1 12.61 23.00 22.87
CA ARG A 1 12.02 21.72 23.32
C ARG A 1 11.79 20.86 22.08
N HIS A 2 12.12 19.58 22.17
CA HIS A 2 12.24 18.60 21.10
C HIS A 2 10.96 18.49 20.24
N ILE A 3 11.07 18.65 18.92
CA ILE A 3 10.00 18.30 17.97
C ILE A 3 10.01 16.78 17.89
N GLY A 4 9.27 16.13 18.79
CA GLY A 4 9.07 14.69 18.73
C GLY A 4 8.39 14.35 17.41
N MET A 5 9.14 13.81 16.46
CA MET A 5 8.59 13.21 15.25
C MET A 5 7.73 12.01 15.69
N ALA A 6 6.45 12.25 15.95
CA ALA A 6 5.51 11.19 16.24
C ALA A 6 5.31 10.35 14.98
N ARG A 7 5.36 9.03 15.11
CA ARG A 7 5.02 8.12 14.01
C ARG A 7 3.54 8.30 13.67
N VAL A 8 3.25 8.64 12.42
CA VAL A 8 1.90 8.62 11.87
C VAL A 8 1.61 7.21 11.38
N HIS A 9 0.56 6.59 11.92
CA HIS A 9 0.08 5.29 11.46
C HIS A 9 -1.07 5.51 10.47
N GLY A 10 -1.11 4.67 9.44
CA GLY A 10 -2.18 4.65 8.45
C GLY A 10 -2.26 3.29 7.78
N ARG A 11 -3.39 3.02 7.12
CA ARG A 11 -3.66 1.79 6.38
C ARG A 11 -4.46 2.11 5.13
N PHE A 12 -4.46 1.18 4.18
CA PHE A 12 -5.39 1.19 3.06
C PHE A 12 -6.50 0.18 3.33
N ASN A 13 -7.75 0.64 3.29
CA ASN A 13 -8.91 -0.18 3.64
C ASN A 13 -9.46 -1.01 2.48
N VAL A 14 -9.07 -0.69 1.24
CA VAL A 14 -9.54 -1.36 0.04
C VAL A 14 -8.35 -1.81 -0.79
N PHE A 15 -8.18 -3.12 -0.89
CA PHE A 15 -7.17 -3.76 -1.72
C PHE A 15 -7.67 -5.12 -2.18
N ALA A 16 -7.12 -5.59 -3.29
CA ALA A 16 -7.28 -6.93 -3.79
C ALA A 16 -5.91 -7.48 -4.17
N GLY A 17 -5.74 -8.80 -4.15
CA GLY A 17 -4.51 -9.40 -4.59
C GLY A 17 -4.66 -10.89 -4.85
N ALA A 18 -3.72 -11.43 -5.60
CA ALA A 18 -3.63 -12.84 -5.90
C ALA A 18 -2.20 -13.31 -5.67
N VAL A 19 -2.06 -14.48 -5.04
CA VAL A 19 -0.80 -15.19 -4.93
C VAL A 19 -0.89 -16.48 -5.74
N ARG A 20 0.08 -16.70 -6.61
CA ARG A 20 0.31 -17.97 -7.28
C ARG A 20 1.47 -18.65 -6.58
N ILE A 21 1.18 -19.74 -5.88
CA ILE A 21 2.19 -20.59 -5.24
C ILE A 21 2.57 -21.68 -6.24
N ALA A 22 3.83 -21.70 -6.65
CA ALA A 22 4.37 -22.73 -7.53
C ALA A 22 5.00 -23.87 -6.72
N GLU A 23 5.32 -24.98 -7.39
CA GLU A 23 6.05 -26.10 -6.78
C GLU A 23 7.43 -25.65 -6.29
N ARG A 24 8.11 -24.85 -7.12
CA ARG A 24 9.35 -24.16 -6.77
C ARG A 24 9.02 -22.79 -6.22
N MET A 25 9.41 -22.52 -4.97
CA MET A 25 9.05 -21.28 -4.28
C MET A 25 9.45 -20.05 -5.08
N GLU A 26 10.65 -20.06 -5.64
CA GLU A 26 11.23 -19.00 -6.49
C GLU A 26 10.42 -18.70 -7.76
N GLU A 27 9.50 -19.57 -8.17
CA GLU A 27 8.61 -19.37 -9.31
C GLU A 27 7.23 -18.83 -8.89
N SER A 28 6.99 -18.65 -7.59
CA SER A 28 5.75 -18.05 -7.09
C SER A 28 5.65 -16.57 -7.44
N ALA A 29 4.42 -16.06 -7.52
CA ALA A 29 4.16 -14.66 -7.86
C ALA A 29 3.07 -14.08 -6.95
N LEU A 30 3.16 -12.78 -6.67
CA LEU A 30 2.14 -12.00 -5.98
C LEU A 30 1.85 -10.74 -6.78
N HIS A 31 0.56 -10.43 -6.93
CA HIS A 31 0.10 -9.13 -7.39
C HIS A 31 -0.89 -8.58 -6.38
N VAL A 32 -0.70 -7.33 -5.97
CA VAL A 32 -1.61 -6.59 -5.10
C VAL A 32 -1.97 -5.27 -5.79
N VAL A 33 -3.26 -4.96 -5.83
CA VAL A 33 -3.83 -3.69 -6.28
C VAL A 33 -4.51 -3.04 -5.09
N ILE A 34 -4.12 -1.82 -4.77
CA ILE A 34 -4.62 -1.06 -3.63
C ILE A 34 -5.34 0.18 -4.17
N ASP A 35 -6.54 0.47 -3.67
CA ASP A 35 -7.22 1.74 -3.96
C ASP A 35 -6.52 2.87 -3.20
N ALA A 36 -5.90 3.80 -3.92
CA ALA A 36 -5.18 4.93 -3.35
C ALA A 36 -6.08 5.85 -2.50
N ALA A 37 -7.37 5.95 -2.85
CA ALA A 37 -8.34 6.74 -2.09
C ALA A 37 -8.74 6.07 -0.77
N SER A 38 -8.40 4.80 -0.55
CA SER A 38 -8.74 4.06 0.67
C SER A 38 -7.78 4.32 1.85
N ILE A 39 -6.81 5.23 1.70
CA ILE A 39 -5.94 5.66 2.79
C ILE A 39 -6.77 6.18 3.97
N ASP A 40 -6.46 5.65 5.15
CA ASP A 40 -7.10 5.95 6.43
C ASP A 40 -6.01 6.07 7.50
N THR A 41 -5.83 7.28 8.00
CA THR A 41 -4.95 7.61 9.12
C THR A 41 -5.75 7.95 10.39
N ASN A 42 -7.06 7.68 10.38
CA ASN A 42 -8.02 8.06 11.42
C ASN A 42 -8.11 9.58 11.67
N VAL A 43 -7.71 10.39 10.68
CA VAL A 43 -7.77 11.87 10.74
C VAL A 43 -8.29 12.38 9.38
N PRO A 44 -9.60 12.68 9.25
CA PRO A 44 -10.23 12.94 7.95
C PRO A 44 -9.58 14.08 7.14
N ALA A 45 -9.12 15.14 7.81
CA ALA A 45 -8.44 16.25 7.15
C ALA A 45 -7.08 15.83 6.54
N ARG A 46 -6.35 14.94 7.23
CA ARG A 46 -5.09 14.39 6.73
C ARG A 46 -5.34 13.42 5.59
N ASP A 47 -6.35 12.55 5.70
CA ASP A 47 -6.72 11.62 4.64
C ASP A 47 -7.13 12.36 3.36
N LYS A 48 -7.89 13.46 3.50
CA LYS A 48 -8.21 14.34 2.36
C LYS A 48 -6.97 14.92 1.70
N HIS A 49 -5.98 15.36 2.49
CA HIS A 49 -4.73 15.92 1.97
C HIS A 49 -3.87 14.84 1.30
N LEU A 50 -3.76 13.65 1.90
CA LEU A 50 -3.00 12.53 1.32
C LEU A 50 -3.57 12.07 -0.04
N ARG A 51 -4.88 12.22 -0.26
CA ARG A 51 -5.53 11.92 -1.55
C ARG A 51 -5.35 13.02 -2.61
N SER A 52 -4.87 14.21 -2.24
CA SER A 52 -4.73 15.35 -3.15
C SER A 52 -3.55 15.19 -4.11
N PRO A 53 -3.47 16.03 -5.15
CA PRO A 53 -2.30 16.11 -6.04
C PRO A 53 -0.96 16.43 -5.36
N ASP A 54 -0.98 16.92 -4.13
CA ASP A 54 0.25 17.20 -3.37
C ASP A 54 0.91 15.91 -2.83
N PHE A 55 0.18 14.79 -2.86
CA PHE A 55 0.63 13.48 -2.37
C PHE A 55 0.30 12.36 -3.36
N LEU A 56 -0.73 11.55 -3.08
CA LEU A 56 -1.04 10.35 -3.86
C LEU A 56 -1.71 10.68 -5.19
N ASP A 57 -2.33 11.85 -5.32
CA ASP A 57 -3.11 12.25 -6.48
C ASP A 57 -4.11 11.15 -6.88
N ALA A 58 -4.89 10.67 -5.90
CA ALA A 58 -5.68 9.46 -6.01
C ALA A 58 -6.78 9.54 -7.09
N ALA A 59 -7.14 10.74 -7.53
CA ALA A 59 -8.06 10.93 -8.66
C ALA A 59 -7.38 10.62 -10.02
N ARG A 60 -6.09 10.94 -10.17
CA ARG A 60 -5.31 10.67 -11.39
C ARG A 60 -4.66 9.28 -11.36
N PHE A 61 -4.23 8.83 -10.19
CA PHE A 61 -3.62 7.52 -9.96
C PHE A 61 -4.45 6.73 -8.94
N PRO A 62 -5.57 6.12 -9.37
CA PRO A 62 -6.52 5.48 -8.46
C PRO A 62 -5.98 4.21 -7.81
N THR A 63 -4.93 3.59 -8.37
CA THR A 63 -4.37 2.35 -7.88
C THR A 63 -2.88 2.47 -7.54
N LEU A 64 -2.49 1.81 -6.44
CA LEU A 64 -1.10 1.49 -6.13
C LEU A 64 -0.92 -0.01 -6.36
N GLU A 65 0.07 -0.39 -7.17
CA GLU A 65 0.29 -1.79 -7.54
C GLU A 65 1.63 -2.30 -7.04
N PHE A 66 1.63 -3.52 -6.51
CA PHE A 66 2.84 -4.24 -6.11
C PHE A 66 2.89 -5.59 -6.80
N TYR A 67 4.01 -5.86 -7.48
CA TYR A 67 4.33 -7.14 -8.09
C TYR A 67 5.53 -7.75 -7.38
N GLY A 68 5.35 -8.95 -6.81
CA GLY A 68 6.42 -9.75 -6.25
C GLY A 68 6.66 -10.97 -7.13
N ASP A 69 7.88 -11.15 -7.61
CA ASP A 69 8.28 -12.25 -8.50
C ASP A 69 9.45 -13.09 -7.95
N ARG A 70 9.99 -12.71 -6.78
CA ARG A 70 11.09 -13.41 -6.12
C ARG A 70 10.73 -13.79 -4.69
N PHE A 71 10.34 -15.04 -4.50
CA PHE A 71 10.07 -15.60 -3.19
C PHE A 71 11.27 -16.40 -2.71
N ALA A 72 11.60 -16.24 -1.43
CA ALA A 72 12.67 -16.98 -0.78
C ALA A 72 12.13 -17.65 0.48
N HIS A 73 12.33 -18.96 0.59
CA HIS A 73 12.06 -19.68 1.83
C HIS A 73 13.13 -19.28 2.86
N ARG A 74 12.73 -18.61 3.94
CA ARG A 74 13.60 -18.37 5.09
C ARG A 74 13.17 -19.28 6.22
N GLY A 75 13.82 -20.45 6.29
CA GLY A 75 13.94 -21.29 7.50
C GLY A 75 12.65 -21.74 8.13
#